data_AF-A0A379X0X4-F1
#
_entry.id   AF-A0A379X0X4-F1
#
_cell.length_a   1.000
_cell.length_b   1.000
_cell.length_c   1.000
_cell.angle_alpha   90.00
_cell.angle_beta   90.00
_cell.angle_gamma   90.00
#
_symmetry.space_group_name_H-M   'P 1'
#
loop_
_entity.id
_entity.type
_entity.pdbx_description
1 polymer ?
#
loop_
_entity_poly.entity_id
_entity_poly.type
_entity_poly.pdbx_seq_one_letter_code
_entity_poly.pdbx_strand_id
1 'polypeptide(L)' 'MTVWKDNKSEGQSFYFLDPDGHKLELHVGDLASRLTQCRERPYSGMRFGLGK' A
#
# COMPACT_ATOMS: atom_id res chain seq x y z
N MET A 1 20.75 -2.88 5.65
CA MET A 1 19.37 -2.50 5.29
C MET A 1 18.42 -3.32 6.15
N THR A 2 17.54 -2.66 6.90
CA THR A 2 16.65 -3.35 7.86
C THR A 2 15.24 -3.35 7.30
N VAL A 3 14.68 -4.54 7.09
CA VAL A 3 13.27 -4.73 6.70
C VAL A 3 12.41 -4.67 7.95
N TRP A 4 11.39 -3.81 7.98
CA TRP A 4 10.59 -3.56 9.19
C TRP A 4 9.14 -4.05 9.10
N LYS A 5 8.68 -4.49 7.92
CA LYS A 5 7.32 -4.98 7.72
C LYS A 5 7.22 -5.95 6.54
N ASP A 6 6.51 -7.05 6.75
CA ASP A 6 6.08 -7.95 5.69
C ASP A 6 4.90 -7.38 4.90
N ASN A 7 4.96 -7.50 3.58
CA ASN A 7 3.85 -7.11 2.72
C ASN A 7 2.69 -8.10 2.84
N LYS A 8 1.49 -7.58 3.15
CA LYS A 8 0.23 -8.33 3.21
C LYS A 8 -0.86 -7.71 2.32
N SER A 9 -0.49 -6.68 1.57
CA SER A 9 -1.39 -5.90 0.73
C SER A 9 -1.17 -6.20 -0.73
N GLU A 10 -2.00 -5.61 -1.58
CA GLU A 10 -1.86 -5.68 -3.03
C GLU A 10 -0.69 -4.90 -3.57
N GLY A 11 -0.12 -5.48 -4.63
CA GLY A 11 1.12 -5.06 -5.24
C GLY A 11 2.34 -5.65 -4.54
N GLN A 12 3.49 -5.48 -5.17
CA GLN A 12 4.77 -5.77 -4.54
C GLN A 12 5.18 -4.54 -3.73
N SER A 13 5.09 -4.65 -2.41
CA SER A 13 5.62 -3.64 -1.49
C SER A 13 6.85 -4.17 -0.76
N PHE A 14 7.84 -3.31 -0.58
CA PHE A 14 9.03 -3.58 0.21
C PHE A 14 9.26 -2.47 1.22
N TYR A 15 9.22 -2.82 2.50
CA TYR A 15 9.29 -1.87 3.62
C TYR A 15 10.65 -1.95 4.28
N PHE A 16 11.38 -0.82 4.29
CA PHE A 16 12.73 -0.77 4.83
C PHE A 16 12.99 0.53 5.58
N LEU A 17 14.04 0.52 6.40
CA LEU A 17 14.53 1.69 7.12
C LEU A 17 15.73 2.28 6.41
N ASP A 18 15.80 3.61 6.40
CA ASP A 18 17.03 4.33 6.11
C ASP A 18 17.93 4.39 7.37
N PRO A 19 19.16 4.94 7.28
CA PRO A 19 20.09 5.01 8.42
C PRO A 19 19.54 5.79 9.64
N ASP A 20 18.67 6.78 9.41
CA ASP A 20 18.06 7.59 10.46
C ASP A 20 16.81 6.93 11.08
N GLY A 21 16.37 5.78 10.53
CA GLY A 21 15.23 5.02 11.02
C GLY A 21 13.88 5.46 10.45
N HIS A 22 13.87 6.25 9.37
CA HIS A 22 12.67 6.60 8.64
C HIS A 22 12.09 5.37 7.93
N LYS A 23 10.76 5.23 7.99
CA LYS A 23 10.02 4.12 7.39
C LYS A 23 9.72 4.41 5.93
N LEU A 24 10.43 3.74 5.04
CA LEU A 24 10.26 3.86 3.59
C LEU A 24 9.56 2.62 3.02
N GLU A 25 8.90 2.80 1.88
CA GLU A 25 8.23 1.76 1.11
C GLU A 25 8.59 1.92 -0.37
N LEU A 26 9.05 0.85 -1.02
CA LEU A 26 9.00 0.73 -2.48
C LEU A 26 7.71 -0.02 -2.83
N HIS A 27 6.86 0.58 -3.64
CA HIS A 27 5.59 0.00 -4.05
C HIS A 27 5.47 -0.05 -5.56
N VAL A 28 5.17 -1.23 -6.11
CA VAL A 28 4.83 -1.39 -7.52
C VAL A 28 3.31 -1.30 -7.67
N GLY A 29 2.86 -0.23 -8.33
CA GLY A 29 1.45 0.08 -8.53
C GLY A 29 1.18 1.57 -8.40
N ASP A 30 -0.06 1.95 -8.64
CA ASP A 30 -0.54 3.32 -8.50
C ASP A 30 -1.90 3.37 -7.79
N LEU A 31 -2.43 4.58 -7.62
CA LEU A 31 -3.71 4.78 -6.97
C LEU A 31 -4.87 4.10 -7.73
N ALA A 32 -4.84 4.10 -9.05
CA ALA A 32 -5.91 3.52 -9.87
C ALA A 32 -5.96 1.99 -9.70
N SER A 33 -4.80 1.34 -9.72
CA SER A 33 -4.65 -0.10 -9.49
C SER A 33 -5.13 -0.47 -8.09
N ARG A 34 -4.69 0.28 -7.08
CA ARG A 34 -5.13 0.09 -5.69
C ARG A 34 -6.63 0.22 -5.53
N LEU A 35 -7.24 1.27 -6.12
CA LEU A 35 -8.69 1.48 -6.03
C LEU A 35 -9.46 0.36 -6.74
N THR A 36 -8.96 -0.16 -7.86
CA THR A 36 -9.54 -1.32 -8.54
C THR A 36 -9.56 -2.53 -7.62
N GLN A 37 -8.43 -2.85 -6.99
CA GLN A 37 -8.42 -3.98 -6.07
C GLN A 37 -9.32 -3.76 -4.85
N CYS A 38 -9.36 -2.54 -4.29
CA CYS A 38 -10.27 -2.23 -3.19
C CYS A 38 -11.75 -2.38 -3.59
N ARG A 39 -12.12 -2.27 -4.87
CA ARG A 39 -13.50 -2.55 -5.32
C ARG A 39 -13.78 -4.04 -5.36
N GLU A 40 -12.78 -4.86 -5.70
CA GLU A 40 -12.91 -6.33 -5.71
C GLU A 40 -12.89 -6.92 -4.30
N ARG A 41 -12.01 -6.41 -3.43
CA ARG A 41 -11.79 -6.87 -2.06
C ARG A 41 -11.79 -5.67 -1.11
N PRO A 42 -12.97 -5.11 -0.80
CA PRO A 42 -13.07 -3.92 0.03
C PRO A 42 -12.62 -4.19 1.45
N TYR A 43 -11.95 -3.21 2.04
CA TYR A 43 -11.71 -3.21 3.48
C TYR A 43 -13.03 -3.05 4.24
N SER A 44 -13.05 -3.53 5.49
CA SER A 44 -14.24 -3.41 6.34
C SER A 44 -14.67 -1.95 6.46
N GLY A 45 -15.92 -1.66 6.11
CA GLY A 45 -16.49 -0.31 6.15
C GLY A 45 -16.04 0.64 5.03
N MET A 46 -15.32 0.16 4.02
CA MET A 46 -14.84 1.00 2.92
C MET A 46 -15.99 1.56 2.07
N ARG A 47 -15.94 2.85 1.76
CA ARG A 47 -16.88 3.55 0.89
C ARG A 47 -16.10 4.33 -0.16
N PHE A 48 -16.55 4.28 -1.41
CA PHE A 48 -15.97 5.07 -2.50
C PHE A 48 -16.74 6.39 -2.62
N GLY A 49 -16.01 7.50 -2.66
CA GLY A 49 -16.59 8.81 -2.93
C GLY A 49 -16.94 8.96 -4.42
N LEU A 50 -18.01 9.71 -4.71
CA LEU A 50 -18.23 10.25 -6.04
C LEU A 50 -17.12 11.30 -6.25
N GLY A 51 -16.17 11.02 -7.15
CA GLY A 51 -15.13 12.00 -7.51
C GLY A 51 -15.75 13.35 -7.85
N LYS A 52 -15.01 14.45 -7.63
CA LYS A 52 -15.45 15.76 -8.10
C LYS A 52 -15.73 15.75 -9.61
#